data_AF-A0A2V1CI00-F1
#
_entry.id   AF-A0A2V1CI00-F1
#
_cell.length_a   1.000
_cell.length_b   1.000
_cell.length_c   1.000
_cell.angle_alpha   90.00
_cell.angle_beta   90.00
_cell.angle_gamma   90.00
#
_symmetry.space_group_name_H-M   'P 1'
#
loop_
_entity.id
_entity.type
_entity.pdbx_description
1 polymer ?
#
loop_
_entity_poly.entity_id
_entity_poly.type
_entity_poly.pdbx_seq_one_letter_code
_entity_poly.pdbx_strand_id
1 'polypeptide(L)'
;MIRRLSLLPVRQSAANIEGMPTELKLEIFGYLDLIDSTCLGLTSPNLYVVHRAIHGTKIPLNTRRLGPNSLESAWEVVGKQECKQCKMYRCELHEHIKTWMPKDLEYCSMKRNFGLRAKENAAHQSCYRGKPSKPHRCGRHPLRTTSVHQDDASFSLPH
;
A
#
# COMPACT_ATOMS: atom_id res chain seq x y z
N MET A 1 -37.34 -2.60 27.30
CA MET A 1 -36.54 -2.05 26.18
C MET A 1 -36.17 -3.08 25.10
N ILE A 2 -36.82 -4.25 25.01
CA ILE A 2 -36.38 -5.35 24.12
C ILE A 2 -37.07 -5.35 22.74
N ARG A 3 -38.27 -4.76 22.62
CA ARG A 3 -39.08 -4.77 21.37
C ARG A 3 -38.54 -3.92 20.20
N ARG A 4 -37.58 -3.01 20.42
CA ARG A 4 -37.04 -2.16 19.34
C ARG A 4 -35.88 -2.80 18.58
N LEU A 5 -35.17 -3.75 19.18
CA LEU A 5 -34.04 -4.44 18.54
C LEU A 5 -34.49 -5.46 17.47
N SER A 6 -35.70 -6.03 17.62
CA SER A 6 -36.28 -6.98 16.65
C SER A 6 -36.84 -6.34 15.38
N LEU A 7 -36.90 -5.00 15.31
CA LEU A 7 -37.32 -4.25 14.13
C LEU A 7 -36.13 -3.76 13.29
N LEU A 8 -34.91 -3.96 13.77
CA LEU A 8 -33.73 -3.77 12.95
C LEU A 8 -33.73 -4.90 11.90
N PRO A 9 -33.71 -4.58 10.60
CA PRO A 9 -33.63 -5.61 9.58
C PRO A 9 -32.41 -6.48 9.88
N VAL A 10 -32.64 -7.80 9.97
CA VAL A 10 -31.54 -8.77 10.01
C VAL A 10 -30.73 -8.49 8.76
N ARG A 11 -29.48 -8.00 8.94
CA ARG A 11 -28.57 -7.78 7.83
C ARG A 11 -28.34 -9.15 7.22
N GLN A 12 -29.10 -9.49 6.18
CA GLN A 12 -28.79 -10.61 5.30
C GLN A 12 -27.32 -10.44 4.97
N SER A 13 -26.53 -11.49 5.23
CA SER A 13 -25.10 -11.50 4.94
C SER A 13 -24.88 -10.81 3.61
N ALA A 14 -24.41 -9.56 3.65
CA ALA A 14 -24.27 -8.75 2.46
C ALA A 14 -23.37 -9.54 1.51
N ALA A 15 -23.71 -9.60 0.22
CA ALA A 15 -22.88 -10.24 -0.79
C ALA A 15 -21.43 -9.76 -0.58
N ASN A 16 -20.56 -10.66 -0.14
CA ASN A 16 -19.19 -10.33 0.19
C ASN A 16 -18.33 -10.52 -1.06
N ILE A 17 -17.32 -9.68 -1.22
CA ILE A 17 -16.38 -9.81 -2.34
C ILE A 17 -15.66 -11.16 -2.31
N GLU A 18 -15.53 -11.79 -1.14
CA GLU A 18 -14.87 -13.09 -0.99
C GLU A 18 -15.70 -14.27 -1.51
N GLY A 19 -17.03 -14.22 -1.37
CA GLY A 19 -17.94 -15.28 -1.77
C GLY A 19 -18.39 -15.22 -3.23
N MET A 20 -17.97 -14.19 -3.98
CA MET A 20 -18.28 -14.09 -5.41
C MET A 20 -17.38 -15.01 -6.25
N PRO A 21 -17.85 -15.44 -7.45
CA PRO A 21 -17.03 -16.20 -8.40
C PRO A 21 -15.72 -15.50 -8.79
N THR A 22 -14.68 -16.28 -9.06
CA THR A 22 -13.33 -15.77 -9.38
C THR A 22 -13.33 -14.91 -10.64
N GLU A 23 -14.19 -15.22 -11.61
CA GLU A 23 -14.37 -14.48 -12.86
C GLU A 23 -14.77 -13.04 -12.59
N LEU A 24 -15.71 -12.82 -11.65
CA LEU A 24 -16.14 -11.47 -11.28
C LEU A 24 -15.06 -10.73 -10.48
N LYS A 25 -14.29 -11.45 -9.65
CA LYS A 25 -13.12 -10.84 -8.97
C LYS A 25 -12.09 -10.38 -10.00
N LEU A 26 -11.77 -11.22 -10.98
CA LEU A 26 -10.82 -10.89 -12.05
C LEU A 26 -11.30 -9.67 -12.84
N GLU A 27 -12.58 -9.62 -13.18
CA GLU A 27 -13.19 -8.49 -13.88
C GLU A 27 -13.09 -7.19 -13.06
N ILE A 28 -13.42 -7.22 -11.76
CA ILE A 28 -13.26 -6.05 -10.86
C ILE A 28 -11.81 -5.57 -10.87
N PHE A 29 -10.85 -6.48 -10.68
CA PHE A 29 -9.43 -6.14 -10.68
C PHE A 29 -8.94 -5.59 -12.04
N GLY A 30 -9.57 -6.00 -13.14
CA GLY A 30 -9.30 -5.46 -14.47
C GLY A 30 -9.63 -3.98 -14.64
N TYR A 31 -10.56 -3.45 -13.84
CA TYR A 31 -10.93 -2.01 -13.84
C TYR A 31 -10.08 -1.15 -12.91
N LEU A 32 -9.30 -1.75 -12.01
CA LEU A 32 -8.50 -1.02 -11.04
C LEU A 32 -7.12 -0.69 -11.60
N ASP A 33 -6.61 0.50 -11.27
CA ASP A 33 -5.19 0.77 -11.51
C ASP A 33 -4.30 -0.10 -10.62
N LEU A 34 -3.01 -0.13 -10.93
CA LEU A 34 -2.06 -1.01 -10.25
C LEU A 34 -1.98 -0.75 -8.73
N ILE A 35 -2.06 0.51 -8.28
CA ILE A 35 -2.00 0.84 -6.85
C ILE A 35 -3.28 0.39 -6.16
N ASP A 36 -4.43 0.71 -6.73
CA ASP A 36 -5.74 0.38 -6.15
C ASP A 36 -5.98 -1.13 -6.13
N SER A 37 -5.59 -1.81 -7.21
CA SER A 37 -5.55 -3.26 -7.32
C SER A 37 -4.66 -3.89 -6.24
N THR A 38 -3.43 -3.38 -6.03
CA THR A 38 -2.57 -3.88 -4.94
C THR A 38 -3.20 -3.63 -3.57
N CYS A 39 -3.77 -2.45 -3.34
CA CYS A 39 -4.42 -2.12 -2.07
C CYS A 39 -5.58 -3.07 -1.77
N LEU A 40 -6.47 -3.31 -2.75
CA LEU A 40 -7.57 -4.26 -2.60
C LEU A 40 -7.06 -5.68 -2.37
N GLY A 41 -6.06 -6.11 -3.15
CA GLY A 41 -5.45 -7.42 -3.01
C GLY A 41 -4.87 -7.66 -1.61
N LEU A 42 -4.27 -6.65 -0.98
CA LEU A 42 -3.68 -6.76 0.35
C LEU A 42 -4.71 -6.86 1.49
N THR A 43 -6.00 -6.62 1.23
CA THR A 43 -7.05 -6.72 2.26
C THR A 43 -7.39 -8.16 2.65
N SER A 44 -7.20 -9.13 1.75
CA SER A 44 -7.38 -10.55 2.09
C SER A 44 -6.50 -11.48 1.24
N PRO A 45 -6.09 -12.66 1.79
CA PRO A 45 -5.23 -13.59 1.05
C PRO A 45 -5.83 -14.08 -0.27
N ASN A 46 -7.15 -14.30 -0.31
CA ASN A 46 -7.83 -14.74 -1.54
C ASN A 46 -7.77 -13.67 -2.64
N LEU A 47 -8.00 -12.41 -2.28
CA LEU A 47 -7.91 -11.29 -3.22
C LEU A 47 -6.47 -11.04 -3.66
N TYR A 48 -5.49 -11.28 -2.80
CA TYR A 48 -4.08 -11.18 -3.19
C TYR A 48 -3.70 -12.20 -4.26
N VAL A 49 -4.24 -13.42 -4.20
CA VAL A 49 -4.04 -14.41 -5.27
C VAL A 49 -4.61 -13.92 -6.60
N VAL A 50 -5.81 -13.33 -6.59
CA VAL A 50 -6.43 -12.73 -7.78
C VAL A 50 -5.58 -11.58 -8.33
N HIS A 51 -5.12 -10.67 -7.47
CA HIS A 51 -4.20 -9.59 -7.83
C HIS A 51 -2.93 -10.12 -8.52
N ARG A 52 -2.30 -11.14 -7.92
CA ARG A 52 -1.09 -11.77 -8.43
C ARG A 52 -1.31 -12.52 -9.74
N ALA A 53 -2.51 -13.07 -9.97
CA ALA A 53 -2.86 -13.69 -11.24
C ALA A 53 -2.87 -12.69 -12.40
N ILE A 54 -3.32 -11.44 -12.16
CA ILE A 54 -3.38 -10.40 -13.19
C ILE A 54 -2.03 -9.70 -13.38
N HIS A 55 -1.37 -9.30 -12.28
CA HIS A 55 -0.18 -8.45 -12.35
C HIS A 55 1.15 -9.22 -12.22
N GLY A 56 1.08 -10.55 -12.01
CA GLY A 56 2.24 -11.44 -11.99
C GLY A 56 3.02 -11.42 -10.68
N THR A 57 4.12 -10.67 -10.63
CA THR A 57 5.08 -10.70 -9.50
C THR A 57 4.79 -9.62 -8.45
N LYS A 58 5.56 -9.62 -7.34
CA LYS A 58 5.43 -8.61 -6.29
C LYS A 58 5.70 -7.20 -6.84
N ILE A 59 4.75 -6.30 -6.62
CA ILE A 59 4.85 -4.91 -7.06
C ILE A 59 5.83 -4.12 -6.18
N PRO A 60 6.79 -3.36 -6.76
CA PRO A 60 7.67 -2.49 -6.00
C PRO A 60 6.89 -1.41 -5.23
N LEU A 61 7.32 -1.07 -4.01
CA LEU A 61 6.65 -0.06 -3.20
C LEU A 61 6.77 1.37 -3.75
N ASN A 62 7.75 1.63 -4.62
CA ASN A 62 7.89 2.90 -5.34
C ASN A 62 7.10 2.93 -6.67
N THR A 63 6.23 1.94 -6.91
CA THR A 63 5.35 1.92 -8.08
C THR A 63 4.44 3.14 -8.07
N ARG A 64 4.29 3.73 -9.25
CA ARG A 64 3.47 4.91 -9.50
C ARG A 64 2.30 4.54 -10.38
N ARG A 65 1.23 5.34 -10.30
CA ARG A 65 0.17 5.29 -11.31
C ARG A 65 0.77 5.59 -12.69
N LEU A 66 0.35 4.82 -13.69
CA LEU A 66 0.78 4.97 -15.09
C LEU A 66 -0.22 5.86 -15.84
N GLY A 67 0.31 6.75 -16.69
CA GLY A 67 -0.47 7.58 -17.62
C GLY A 67 -0.74 9.00 -17.10
N PRO A 68 -1.24 9.89 -17.99
CA PRO A 68 -1.94 11.08 -17.53
C PRO A 68 -3.15 10.56 -16.79
N ASN A 69 -3.08 10.54 -15.45
CA ASN A 69 -4.13 10.01 -14.59
C ASN A 69 -5.45 10.64 -15.10
N SER A 70 -6.55 9.91 -15.32
CA SER A 70 -7.83 10.60 -15.60
C SER A 70 -8.26 11.44 -14.39
N LEU A 71 -7.64 11.20 -13.23
CA LEU A 71 -7.52 12.06 -12.04
C LEU A 71 -6.28 13.00 -12.06
N GLU A 72 -5.60 13.22 -13.18
CA GLU A 72 -4.51 14.22 -13.44
C GLU A 72 -4.77 15.02 -14.74
N SER A 73 -5.57 14.50 -15.67
CA SER A 73 -5.83 15.09 -16.99
C SER A 73 -7.28 15.50 -17.21
N ALA A 74 -8.19 15.23 -16.27
CA ALA A 74 -9.47 15.95 -16.16
C ALA A 74 -9.31 17.36 -15.56
N TRP A 75 -8.09 17.76 -15.16
CA TRP A 75 -7.82 18.99 -14.38
C TRP A 75 -7.76 20.30 -15.15
N GLU A 76 -7.97 20.34 -16.47
CA GLU A 76 -8.21 21.64 -17.10
C GLU A 76 -9.64 22.15 -16.85
N VAL A 77 -10.60 21.30 -16.47
CA VAL A 77 -12.03 21.68 -16.50
C VAL A 77 -12.77 21.57 -15.17
N VAL A 78 -12.34 20.78 -14.18
CA VAL A 78 -13.05 20.65 -12.89
C VAL A 78 -12.04 20.56 -11.76
N GLY A 79 -12.11 21.45 -10.76
CA GLY A 79 -11.07 21.70 -9.75
C GLY A 79 -10.34 20.48 -9.15
N LYS A 80 -9.01 20.60 -9.08
CA LYS A 80 -7.99 19.74 -8.45
C LYS A 80 -8.55 18.74 -7.41
N GLN A 81 -8.72 17.47 -7.78
CA GLN A 81 -8.89 16.38 -6.80
C GLN A 81 -7.51 15.94 -6.37
N GLU A 82 -7.20 16.23 -5.11
CA GLU A 82 -6.00 15.77 -4.45
C GLU A 82 -6.25 14.34 -3.94
N CYS A 83 -5.28 13.43 -4.15
CA CYS A 83 -5.32 12.14 -3.48
C CYS A 83 -5.29 12.38 -1.95
N LYS A 84 -6.30 11.93 -1.21
CA LYS A 84 -6.38 12.12 0.25
C LYS A 84 -5.22 11.48 1.01
N GLN A 85 -4.59 10.45 0.44
CA GLN A 85 -3.45 9.76 1.02
C GLN A 85 -2.13 10.44 0.66
N CYS A 86 -1.94 10.81 -0.61
CA CYS A 86 -0.67 11.36 -1.09
C CYS A 86 -0.57 12.89 -1.01
N LYS A 87 -1.70 13.61 -0.90
CA LYS A 87 -1.87 15.08 -0.90
C LYS A 87 -1.24 15.84 -2.08
N MET A 88 -0.58 15.13 -2.99
CA MET A 88 0.14 15.63 -4.14
C MET A 88 -0.13 14.70 -5.32
N TYR A 89 -0.02 15.22 -6.55
CA TYR A 89 -0.42 14.53 -7.78
C TYR A 89 0.29 13.17 -8.00
N ARG A 90 1.47 12.97 -7.41
CA ARG A 90 2.30 11.78 -7.62
C ARG A 90 1.99 10.67 -6.62
N CYS A 91 0.95 9.87 -6.88
CA CYS A 91 0.64 8.70 -6.07
C CYS A 91 1.71 7.60 -6.20
N GLU A 92 2.25 7.16 -5.07
CA GLU A 92 3.15 6.00 -4.97
C GLU A 92 2.57 4.96 -4.02
N LEU A 93 2.76 3.68 -4.33
CA LEU A 93 2.16 2.56 -3.57
C LEU A 93 2.49 2.64 -2.07
N HIS A 94 3.72 3.01 -1.71
CA HIS A 94 4.12 3.11 -0.31
C HIS A 94 3.31 4.14 0.48
N GLU A 95 2.92 5.27 -0.11
CA GLU A 95 2.09 6.27 0.59
C GLU A 95 0.65 5.76 0.80
N HIS A 96 0.10 4.97 -0.13
CA HIS A 96 -1.25 4.39 0.00
C HIS A 96 -1.33 3.34 1.11
N ILE A 97 -0.27 2.56 1.32
CA ILE A 97 -0.22 1.52 2.35
C ILE A 97 0.44 1.98 3.65
N LYS A 98 0.93 3.22 3.71
CA LYS A 98 1.70 3.76 4.84
C LYS A 98 0.97 3.66 6.16
N THR A 99 -0.35 3.89 6.15
CA THR A 99 -1.20 3.83 7.34
C THR A 99 -1.44 2.40 7.83
N TRP A 100 -1.14 1.39 7.02
CA TRP A 100 -1.23 -0.02 7.40
C TRP A 100 0.06 -0.52 8.07
N MET A 101 1.16 0.23 7.95
CA MET A 101 2.44 -0.15 8.54
C MET A 101 2.49 0.25 10.02
N PRO A 102 3.14 -0.55 10.88
CA PRO A 102 3.43 -0.18 12.26
C PRO A 102 4.16 1.17 12.37
N LYS A 103 3.93 1.89 13.47
CA LYS A 103 4.49 3.25 13.70
C LYS A 103 6.01 3.28 13.77
N ASP A 104 6.63 2.15 14.11
CA ASP A 104 8.09 1.98 14.21
C ASP A 104 8.75 1.75 12.86
N LEU A 105 7.94 1.59 11.80
CA LEU A 105 8.42 1.47 10.44
C LEU A 105 8.24 2.78 9.68
N GLU A 106 9.24 3.13 8.88
CA GLU A 106 9.12 4.21 7.91
C GLU A 106 9.67 3.78 6.54
N TYR A 107 9.15 4.43 5.50
CA TYR A 107 9.57 4.16 4.14
C TYR A 107 10.94 4.78 3.85
N CYS A 108 11.84 4.00 3.26
CA CYS A 108 13.15 4.45 2.82
C CYS A 108 13.24 4.46 1.29
N SER A 109 13.33 5.64 0.67
CA SER A 109 13.38 5.78 -0.80
C SER A 109 14.62 5.14 -1.44
N MET A 110 15.74 5.06 -0.71
CA MET A 110 16.98 4.43 -1.21
C MET A 110 16.86 2.90 -1.27
N LYS A 111 16.23 2.30 -0.26
CA LYS A 111 16.02 0.84 -0.16
C LYS A 111 14.72 0.38 -0.83
N ARG A 112 13.79 1.31 -1.07
CA ARG A 112 12.45 1.09 -1.62
C ARG A 112 11.62 0.12 -0.78
N ASN A 113 11.76 0.21 0.54
CA ASN A 113 11.03 -0.62 1.50
C ASN A 113 10.73 0.12 2.81
N PHE A 114 9.78 -0.42 3.57
CA PHE A 114 9.54 -0.04 4.97
C PHE A 114 10.53 -0.76 5.87
N GLY A 115 11.18 -0.02 6.75
CA GLY A 115 12.10 -0.56 7.75
C GLY A 115 12.09 0.26 9.02
N LEU A 116 12.92 -0.14 9.99
CA LEU A 116 13.04 0.57 11.26
C LEU A 116 13.24 2.08 11.03
N ARG A 117 12.47 2.84 11.79
CA ARG A 117 12.52 4.29 11.80
C ARG A 117 13.91 4.78 12.19
N ALA A 118 14.34 5.84 11.50
CA ALA A 118 15.55 6.57 11.78
C ALA A 118 15.47 7.16 13.19
N LYS A 119 16.64 7.30 13.82
CA LYS A 119 16.76 7.95 15.13
C LYS A 119 16.15 9.35 15.06
N GLU A 120 15.50 9.78 16.13
CA GLU A 120 14.86 11.11 16.21
C GLU A 120 15.86 12.24 15.90
N ASN A 121 17.12 12.06 16.32
CA ASN A 121 18.22 13.00 16.08
C ASN A 121 18.95 12.75 14.75
N ALA A 122 18.26 12.23 13.72
CA ALA A 122 18.87 12.02 12.41
C ALA A 122 19.31 13.36 11.81
N ALA A 123 20.57 13.43 11.37
CA ALA A 123 21.16 14.65 10.78
C ALA A 123 20.41 15.15 9.53
N HIS A 124 19.69 14.27 8.83
CA HIS A 124 18.89 14.61 7.67
C HIS A 124 17.44 14.15 7.86
N GLN A 125 16.51 15.03 7.48
CA GLN A 125 15.08 14.75 7.50
C GLN A 125 14.67 13.76 6.41
N SER A 126 15.36 13.76 5.26
CA SER A 126 15.08 12.91 4.12
C SER A 126 16.13 11.81 3.91
N CYS A 127 15.76 10.79 3.14
CA CYS A 127 16.67 9.72 2.75
C CYS A 127 17.77 10.23 1.82
N TYR A 128 19.02 9.85 2.11
CA TYR A 128 20.17 10.16 1.26
C TYR A 128 21.11 8.96 1.12
N ARG A 129 21.98 9.00 0.11
CA ARG A 129 22.97 7.96 -0.16
C ARG A 129 24.09 8.04 0.88
N GLY A 130 24.17 7.05 1.76
CA GLY A 130 25.15 7.02 2.85
C GLY A 130 26.55 6.59 2.43
N LYS A 131 26.68 5.84 1.32
CA LYS A 131 27.98 5.49 0.74
C LYS A 131 27.91 5.55 -0.79
N PRO A 132 28.76 6.34 -1.47
CA PRO A 132 28.74 6.45 -2.93
C PRO A 132 28.82 5.09 -3.64
N SER A 133 29.65 4.15 -3.16
CA SER A 133 29.79 2.83 -3.75
C SER A 133 28.64 1.85 -3.46
N LYS A 134 27.68 2.20 -2.59
CA LYS A 134 26.53 1.34 -2.25
C LYS A 134 25.21 2.11 -2.44
N PRO A 135 24.60 2.08 -3.65
CA PRO A 135 23.42 2.89 -3.98
C PRO A 135 22.23 2.72 -3.04
N HIS A 136 21.98 1.49 -2.58
CA HIS A 136 20.86 1.20 -1.68
C HIS A 136 21.18 1.41 -0.19
N ARG A 137 22.41 1.80 0.16
CA ARG A 137 22.75 2.13 1.55
C ARG A 137 22.28 3.54 1.87
N CYS A 138 21.22 3.64 2.66
CA CYS A 138 20.71 4.91 3.16
C CYS A 138 21.55 5.39 4.35
N GLY A 139 21.96 6.66 4.34
CA GLY A 139 22.65 7.27 5.47
C GLY A 139 21.72 7.55 6.67
N ARG A 140 20.46 7.91 6.38
CA ARG A 140 19.41 8.11 7.40
C ARG A 140 18.95 6.80 8.05
N HIS A 141 18.95 5.71 7.29
CA HIS A 141 18.54 4.37 7.75
C HIS A 141 19.72 3.38 7.67
N PRO A 142 20.69 3.45 8.60
CA PRO A 142 21.91 2.65 8.54
C PRO A 142 21.67 1.16 8.81
N LEU A 143 20.66 0.83 9.63
CA LEU A 143 20.30 -0.56 9.95
C LEU A 143 19.80 -1.26 8.71
N ARG A 144 20.14 -2.55 8.54
CA ARG A 144 19.61 -3.33 7.42
C ARG A 144 18.11 -3.46 7.60
N THR A 145 17.36 -3.01 6.60
CA THR A 145 15.94 -3.34 6.51
C THR A 145 15.91 -4.77 5.97
N THR A 146 15.63 -5.76 6.80
CA THR A 146 15.36 -7.10 6.31
C THR A 146 14.14 -7.02 5.41
N SER A 147 14.26 -7.50 4.17
CA SER A 147 13.07 -7.84 3.40
C SER A 147 12.48 -9.06 4.10
N VAL A 148 11.53 -8.84 5.01
CA VAL A 148 10.77 -9.94 5.60
C VAL A 148 9.96 -10.55 4.47
N HIS A 149 10.33 -11.75 4.03
CA HIS A 149 9.47 -12.56 3.18
C HIS A 149 8.35 -13.15 4.04
N GLN A 150 7.18 -13.39 3.45
CA GLN A 150 6.06 -14.00 4.17
C GLN A 150 6.42 -15.41 4.66
N ASP A 151 7.43 -16.03 4.05
CA ASP A 151 8.05 -17.30 4.44
C ASP A 151 9.09 -17.15 5.57
N ASP A 152 9.56 -15.92 5.85
CA ASP A 152 10.44 -15.61 6.98
C ASP A 152 9.58 -15.39 8.25
N ALA A 153 8.96 -16.47 8.74
CA ALA A 153 7.98 -16.47 9.85
C ALA A 153 8.51 -16.03 11.23
N SER A 154 9.62 -15.29 11.31
CA SER A 154 10.27 -14.91 12.56
C SER A 154 10.82 -13.47 12.52
N PHE A 155 9.97 -12.50 12.18
CA PHE A 155 10.26 -11.09 12.48
C PHE A 155 9.66 -10.72 13.84
N SER A 156 10.45 -10.86 14.90
CA SER A 156 10.19 -10.17 16.16
C SER A 156 10.65 -8.72 16.00
N LEU A 157 9.72 -7.77 16.16
CA LEU A 157 10.07 -6.38 16.39
C LEU A 157 10.92 -6.33 17.68
N PRO A 158 12.12 -5.70 17.68
CA PRO A 158 12.80 -5.44 18.93
C PRO A 158 11.90 -4.51 19.77
N HIS A 159 11.57 -4.97 20.98
CA HIS A 159 10.87 -4.19 22.01
C HIS A 159 11.64 -2.91 22.36
#